data_AF-A0A4V6J2P3-F1
#
_entry.id   AF-A0A4V6J2P3-F1
#
_cell.length_a   1.000
_cell.length_b   1.000
_cell.length_c   1.000
_cell.angle_alpha   90.00
_cell.angle_beta   90.00
_cell.angle_gamma   90.00
#
_symmetry.space_group_name_H-M   'P 1'
#
loop_
_entity.id
_entity.type
_entity.pdbx_description
1 polymer ?
#
loop_
_entity_poly.entity_id
_entity_poly.type
_entity_poly.pdbx_seq_one_letter_code
_entity_poly.pdbx_strand_id
1 'polypeptide(L)'
;MQTLIYQRSQLTRVIGMDVPGKADALGLGWVYMKPKNGHPGIIQKTGGGGGFITYMAMNPQANVGAFVVVTRSSLTRFSNMSNGINDLVSELSGEKPLPVPES
;
A
#
# COMPACT_ATOMS: atom_id res chain seq x y z
N MET A 1 -4.72 -12.89 -13.15
CA MET A 1 -3.93 -11.64 -13.26
C MET A 1 -4.90 -10.49 -13.03
N GLN A 2 -4.70 -9.66 -11.99
CA GLN A 2 -5.63 -8.59 -11.66
C GLN A 2 -5.38 -7.39 -12.60
N THR A 3 -6.38 -7.01 -13.39
CA THR A 3 -6.24 -5.91 -14.36
C THR A 3 -6.26 -4.57 -13.64
N LEU A 4 -5.14 -3.85 -13.70
CA LEU A 4 -5.11 -2.42 -13.43
C LEU A 4 -5.66 -1.72 -14.67
N ILE A 5 -6.75 -0.98 -14.49
CA ILE A 5 -7.56 -0.50 -15.62
C ILE A 5 -7.06 0.89 -16.07
N TYR A 6 -6.62 1.73 -15.13
CA TYR A 6 -6.19 3.09 -15.44
C TYR A 6 -4.85 3.42 -14.79
N GLN A 7 -3.83 3.69 -15.61
CA GLN A 7 -2.58 4.29 -15.16
C GLN A 7 -2.85 5.73 -14.69
N ARG A 8 -2.12 6.21 -13.67
CA ARG A 8 -2.31 7.56 -13.14
C ARG A 8 -2.21 8.64 -14.22
N SER A 9 -1.31 8.47 -15.19
CA SER A 9 -1.12 9.41 -16.31
C SER A 9 -2.32 9.53 -17.25
N GLN A 10 -3.24 8.56 -17.24
CA GLN A 10 -4.47 8.59 -18.04
C GLN A 10 -5.60 9.36 -17.33
N LEU A 11 -5.41 9.76 -16.06
CA LEU A 11 -6.42 10.41 -15.25
C LEU A 11 -6.10 11.90 -15.12
N THR A 12 -7.12 12.76 -15.31
CA THR A 12 -6.96 14.21 -15.15
C THR A 12 -6.61 14.58 -13.71
N ARG A 13 -7.14 13.86 -12.72
CA ARG A 13 -6.89 14.08 -11.29
C ARG A 13 -6.98 12.76 -10.51
N VAL A 14 -6.18 12.65 -9.46
CA VAL A 14 -6.25 11.58 -8.46
C VAL A 14 -6.22 12.24 -7.09
N ILE A 15 -7.29 12.07 -6.31
CA ILE A 15 -7.48 12.74 -5.01
C ILE A 15 -7.76 11.67 -3.97
N GLY A 16 -7.07 11.74 -2.83
CA GLY A 16 -7.32 10.85 -1.69
C GLY A 16 -6.87 9.39 -1.87
N MET A 17 -6.20 9.05 -2.98
CA MET A 17 -5.71 7.68 -3.23
C MET A 17 -4.28 7.44 -2.76
N ASP A 18 -3.56 8.50 -2.36
CA ASP A 18 -2.13 8.43 -2.01
C ASP A 18 -1.88 8.13 -0.51
N VAL A 19 -2.88 7.60 0.20
CA VAL A 19 -2.87 7.47 1.67
C VAL A 19 -1.72 6.61 2.21
N PRO A 20 -1.47 5.37 1.70
CA PRO A 20 -0.35 4.55 2.15
C PRO A 20 0.90 4.70 1.26
N GLY A 21 0.88 5.63 0.29
CA GLY A 21 1.88 5.77 -0.75
C GLY A 21 1.26 6.23 -2.08
N LYS A 22 2.10 6.68 -3.02
CA LYS A 22 1.64 7.20 -4.33
C LYS A 22 0.92 6.12 -5.13
N ALA A 23 -0.33 6.38 -5.52
CA ALA A 23 -1.08 5.53 -6.44
C ALA A 23 -0.54 5.67 -7.88
N ASP A 24 0.02 4.60 -8.44
CA ASP A 24 0.54 4.57 -9.82
C ASP A 24 -0.52 4.09 -10.82
N ALA A 25 -1.45 3.22 -10.39
CA ALA A 25 -2.60 2.81 -11.20
C ALA A 25 -3.82 2.46 -10.34
N LEU A 26 -5.00 2.53 -10.94
CA LEU A 26 -6.29 2.22 -10.33
C LEU A 26 -6.98 1.06 -11.04
N GLY A 27 -7.51 0.13 -10.25
CA GLY A 27 -8.41 -0.94 -10.69
C GLY A 27 -9.83 -0.74 -10.18
N LEU A 28 -10.62 -1.81 -10.16
CA LEU A 28 -11.97 -1.80 -9.58
C LEU A 28 -11.89 -1.76 -8.05
N GLY A 29 -11.78 -0.57 -7.49
CA GLY A 29 -11.61 -0.32 -6.05
C GLY A 29 -10.17 -0.44 -5.55
N TRP A 30 -9.36 -1.25 -6.20
CA TRP A 30 -7.95 -1.46 -5.86
C TRP A 30 -7.04 -0.32 -6.33
N VAL A 31 -6.02 -0.04 -5.53
CA VAL A 31 -4.94 0.89 -5.86
C VAL A 31 -3.66 0.10 -6.00
N TYR A 32 -2.89 0.40 -7.05
CA TYR A 32 -1.56 -0.16 -7.24
C TYR A 32 -0.48 0.89 -6.99
N MET A 33 0.52 0.49 -6.23
CA MET A 33 1.78 1.20 -6.04
C MET A 33 2.86 0.40 -6.75
N LYS A 34 3.58 1.03 -7.67
CA LYS A 34 4.67 0.36 -8.39
C LYS A 34 5.87 0.11 -7.46
N PRO A 35 6.79 -0.82 -7.82
CA PRO A 35 7.99 -1.03 -7.04
C PRO A 35 8.78 0.27 -6.81
N LYS A 36 9.15 0.53 -5.55
CA LYS A 36 9.87 1.75 -5.15
C LYS A 36 10.54 1.55 -3.80
N ASN A 37 11.75 2.08 -3.62
CA ASN A 37 12.48 2.09 -2.34
C ASN A 37 12.64 0.69 -1.70
N GLY A 38 12.83 -0.36 -2.50
CA GLY A 38 12.92 -1.74 -2.00
C GLY A 38 11.58 -2.42 -1.70
N HIS A 39 10.45 -1.74 -1.89
CA HIS A 39 9.13 -2.38 -1.85
C HIS A 39 8.78 -2.97 -3.23
N PRO A 40 8.12 -4.15 -3.29
CA PRO A 40 7.60 -4.73 -4.53
C PRO A 40 6.43 -3.90 -5.07
N GLY A 41 5.88 -4.33 -6.21
CA GLY A 41 4.58 -3.85 -6.64
C GLY A 41 3.51 -4.30 -5.64
N ILE A 42 2.80 -3.35 -5.04
CA ILE A 42 1.79 -3.61 -4.01
C ILE A 42 0.40 -3.25 -4.56
N ILE A 43 -0.53 -4.20 -4.49
CA ILE A 43 -1.96 -3.97 -4.67
C ILE A 43 -2.58 -3.76 -3.29
N GLN A 44 -3.30 -2.67 -3.10
CA GLN A 44 -3.80 -2.30 -1.78
C GLN A 44 -5.18 -1.65 -1.76
N LYS A 45 -5.78 -1.65 -0.57
CA LYS A 45 -6.93 -0.82 -0.23
C LYS A 45 -6.84 -0.32 1.22
N THR A 46 -7.09 0.98 1.39
CA THR A 46 -7.29 1.63 2.70
C THR A 46 -8.76 1.76 3.07
N GLY A 47 -9.07 1.72 4.37
CA GLY A 47 -10.38 2.04 4.93
C GLY A 47 -10.27 2.79 6.25
N GLY A 48 -11.27 3.60 6.58
CA GLY A 48 -11.31 4.36 7.82
C GLY A 48 -12.70 4.88 8.13
N GLY A 49 -13.18 4.66 9.34
CA GLY A 49 -14.53 5.03 9.78
C GLY A 49 -14.91 4.34 11.08
N GLY A 50 -15.86 4.90 11.83
CA GLY A 50 -16.39 4.28 13.06
C GLY A 50 -15.35 4.02 14.17
N GLY A 51 -14.27 4.81 14.21
CA GLY A 51 -13.16 4.58 15.14
C GLY A 51 -12.14 3.54 14.67
N PHE A 52 -12.27 2.97 13.46
CA PHE A 52 -11.34 2.00 12.90
C PHE A 52 -10.55 2.59 11.73
N ILE A 53 -9.35 2.05 11.52
CA ILE A 53 -8.61 2.10 10.25
C ILE A 53 -8.29 0.67 9.81
N THR A 54 -8.40 0.43 8.51
CA THR A 54 -8.10 -0.86 7.89
C THR A 54 -7.17 -0.69 6.71
N TYR A 55 -6.34 -1.70 6.48
CA TYR A 55 -5.46 -1.73 5.33
C TYR A 55 -5.27 -3.18 4.86
N MET A 56 -5.40 -3.38 3.56
CA MET A 56 -5.02 -4.61 2.89
C MET A 56 -3.91 -4.30 1.89
N ALA A 57 -2.81 -5.04 1.93
CA ALA A 57 -1.69 -4.93 1.00
C ALA A 57 -1.28 -6.32 0.52
N MET A 58 -1.01 -6.45 -0.76
CA MET A 58 -0.76 -7.75 -1.39
C MET A 58 0.33 -7.64 -2.46
N ASN A 59 1.13 -8.69 -2.55
CA ASN A 59 1.95 -9.02 -3.71
C ASN A 59 1.50 -10.38 -4.26
N PRO A 60 0.54 -10.40 -5.21
CA PRO A 60 0.01 -11.65 -5.73
C PRO A 60 1.04 -12.52 -6.45
N GLN A 61 2.12 -11.94 -6.99
CA GLN A 61 3.17 -12.72 -7.66
C GLN A 61 3.96 -13.59 -6.68
N ALA A 62 4.09 -13.14 -5.43
CA ALA A 62 4.74 -13.88 -4.35
C ALA A 62 3.75 -14.70 -3.50
N ASN A 63 2.45 -14.71 -3.83
CA ASN A 63 1.39 -15.27 -2.98
C ASN A 63 1.37 -14.69 -1.54
N VAL A 64 1.74 -13.41 -1.39
CA VAL A 64 1.79 -12.72 -0.10
C VAL A 64 0.65 -11.71 -0.01
N GLY A 65 -0.05 -11.70 1.13
CA GLY A 65 -1.05 -10.71 1.47
C GLY A 65 -1.12 -10.49 2.96
N ALA A 66 -1.35 -9.25 3.37
CA ALA A 66 -1.54 -8.85 4.75
C ALA A 66 -2.81 -8.01 4.88
N PHE A 67 -3.58 -8.28 5.92
CA PHE A 67 -4.74 -7.49 6.31
C PHE A 67 -4.57 -7.06 7.77
N VAL A 68 -4.80 -5.78 8.04
CA VAL A 68 -4.74 -5.20 9.38
C VAL A 68 -5.96 -4.34 9.67
N VAL A 69 -6.39 -4.37 10.93
CA VAL A 69 -7.41 -3.49 11.48
C VAL A 69 -6.91 -2.93 12.82
N VAL A 70 -7.10 -1.63 13.02
CA VAL A 70 -6.69 -0.94 14.26
C VAL A 70 -7.83 -0.02 14.72
N THR A 71 -8.16 -0.10 16.00
CA THR A 71 -8.99 0.91 16.67
C THR A 71 -8.16 2.17 16.95
N ARG A 72 -8.67 3.33 16.54
CA ARG A 72 -7.96 4.61 16.61
C ARG A 72 -7.94 5.16 18.04
N SER A 73 -6.79 5.69 18.43
CA SER A 73 -6.64 6.66 19.51
C SER A 73 -6.33 8.06 18.93
N SER A 74 -6.20 9.08 19.79
CA SER A 74 -5.80 10.44 19.39
C SER A 74 -4.41 10.50 18.72
N LEU A 75 -3.54 9.56 19.06
CA LEU A 75 -2.17 9.46 18.52
C LEU A 75 -2.07 8.58 17.28
N THR A 76 -3.12 7.82 16.93
CA THR A 76 -3.09 6.95 15.76
C THR A 76 -2.89 7.77 14.47
N ARG A 77 -1.94 7.33 13.65
CA ARG A 77 -1.69 7.84 12.29
C ARG A 77 -1.77 6.69 11.30
N PHE A 78 -2.52 6.87 10.22
CA PHE A 78 -2.71 5.82 9.22
C PHE A 78 -1.37 5.37 8.60
N SER A 79 -0.50 6.34 8.28
CA SER A 79 0.81 6.10 7.69
C SER A 79 1.69 5.17 8.51
N ASN A 80 1.68 5.29 9.85
CA ASN A 80 2.52 4.46 10.71
C ASN A 80 2.11 2.98 10.62
N MET A 81 0.81 2.71 10.55
CA MET A 81 0.27 1.37 10.35
C MET A 81 0.57 0.86 8.94
N SER A 82 0.26 1.65 7.91
CA SER A 82 0.41 1.19 6.52
C SER A 82 1.86 0.98 6.11
N ASN A 83 2.80 1.79 6.60
CA ASN A 83 4.23 1.64 6.31
C ASN A 83 4.75 0.31 6.85
N GLY A 84 4.46 -0.02 8.12
CA GLY A 84 4.87 -1.30 8.71
C GLY A 84 4.29 -2.51 7.97
N ILE A 85 3.06 -2.41 7.45
CA ILE A 85 2.47 -3.47 6.61
C ILE A 85 3.13 -3.56 5.24
N ASN A 86 3.48 -2.43 4.60
CA ASN A 86 4.22 -2.45 3.35
C ASN A 86 5.60 -3.09 3.53
N ASP A 87 6.30 -2.76 4.61
CA ASP A 87 7.60 -3.36 4.96
C ASP A 87 7.45 -4.88 5.19
N LEU A 88 6.46 -5.30 5.98
CA LEU A 88 6.17 -6.72 6.22
C LEU A 88 5.89 -7.49 4.91
N VAL A 89 5.04 -6.94 4.03
CA VAL A 89 4.74 -7.56 2.74
C VAL A 89 5.98 -7.65 1.86
N SER A 90 6.87 -6.65 1.93
CA SER A 90 8.13 -6.63 1.16
C SER A 90 9.06 -7.75 1.60
N GLU A 91 9.30 -7.85 2.91
CA GLU A 91 10.14 -8.90 3.51
C GLU A 91 9.60 -10.31 3.21
N LEU A 92 8.29 -10.51 3.39
CA LEU A 92 7.64 -11.80 3.10
C LEU A 92 7.64 -12.16 1.60
N SER A 93 7.68 -11.15 0.73
CA SER A 93 7.77 -11.37 -0.73
C SER A 93 9.16 -11.77 -1.19
N GLY A 94 10.16 -11.78 -0.30
CA GLY A 94 11.56 -12.04 -0.64
C GLY A 94 12.30 -10.84 -1.25
N GLU A 95 11.72 -9.64 -1.20
CA GLU A 95 12.42 -8.42 -1.60
C GLU A 95 13.25 -7.92 -0.40
N LYS A 96 14.56 -7.82 -0.58
CA LYS A 96 15.45 -7.27 0.44
C LYS A 96 15.44 -5.74 0.34
N PRO A 97 15.17 -4.99 1.42
CA PRO A 97 15.31 -3.54 1.41
C PRO A 97 16.71 -3.15 0.96
N LEU A 98 16.81 -2.14 0.08
CA LEU A 98 18.11 -1.53 -0.20
C LEU A 98 18.67 -0.96 1.12
N PRO A 99 19.99 -1.10 1.38
CA PRO A 99 20.60 -0.50 2.57
C PRO A 99 20.25 0.99 2.64
N VAL A 100 19.75 1.44 3.79
CA VAL A 100 19.57 2.88 4.05
C VAL A 100 20.97 3.50 4.05
N PRO A 101 21.26 4.53 3.24
CA PRO A 101 22.55 5.22 3.31
C PRO A 101 22.73 5.80 4.71
N GLU A 102 23.80 5.41 5.41
CA GLU A 102 24.21 6.06 6.64
C GLU A 102 24.56 7.53 6.31
N SER A 103 24.00 8.45 7.09
CA SER A 103 24.24 9.91 6.96
C SER A 103 25.54 10.32 7.63
#